data_AF-A0A7J0FX23-F1
#
_entry.id   AF-A0A7J0FX23-F1
#
_cell.length_a   1.000
_cell.length_b   1.000
_cell.length_c   1.000
_cell.angle_alpha   90.00
_cell.angle_beta   90.00
_cell.angle_gamma   90.00
#
_symmetry.space_group_name_H-M   'P 1'
#
loop_
_entity.id
_entity.type
_entity.pdbx_description
1 polymer ?
#
loop_
_entity_poly.entity_id
_entity_poly.type
_entity_poly.pdbx_seq_one_letter_code
_entity_poly.pdbx_strand_id
1 'polypeptide(L)'
;MGRTYDHHIYDLVELGIENFKSMKSFSYDRKLAPQIGSKPFIAFIGEGFESVEELKHLKEVLLDLFRGEVVSNLNIAGLDRVYVCMALSSNRVFFTHCALRLKKSGTVVPRMELVEVGPSMDLLVRRHRLPDESLRKETMKKAPELIQKKVKNVSQDAVQGKVGRIYIPDQQVGEKALPNKSKGVKRERREAKMKVEAKRQKQDSTIPSDP
;
A
#
# COMPACT_ATOMS: atom_id res chain seq x y z
N MET A 1 -7.21 18.51 25.18
CA MET A 1 -6.25 17.51 24.66
C MET A 1 -5.26 18.22 23.76
N GLY A 2 -4.01 17.77 23.69
CA GLY A 2 -3.04 18.40 22.81
C GLY A 2 -1.80 17.53 22.65
N ARG A 3 -1.17 17.59 21.47
CA ARG A 3 0.09 16.92 21.19
C ARG A 3 1.23 17.93 21.25
N THR A 4 2.39 17.43 21.60
CA THR A 4 3.64 18.19 21.58
C THR A 4 4.58 17.60 20.55
N TYR A 5 5.33 18.45 19.88
CA TYR A 5 6.43 18.06 19.01
C TYR A 5 7.68 18.78 19.48
N ASP A 6 8.75 18.03 19.76
CA ASP A 6 10.02 18.56 20.27
C ASP A 6 9.83 19.54 21.44
N HIS A 7 9.06 19.12 22.45
CA HIS A 7 8.70 19.92 23.64
C HIS A 7 7.90 21.21 23.39
N HIS A 8 7.51 21.50 22.14
CA HIS A 8 6.64 22.62 21.79
C HIS A 8 5.21 22.14 21.53
N ILE A 9 4.24 23.05 21.72
CA ILE A 9 2.83 22.74 21.43
C ILE A 9 2.67 22.56 19.92
N TYR A 10 2.23 21.37 19.52
CA TYR A 10 1.93 21.07 18.12
C TYR A 10 0.47 21.44 17.81
N ASP A 11 -0.47 20.85 18.56
CA ASP A 11 -1.89 21.09 18.37
C ASP A 11 -2.70 21.00 19.66
N LEU A 12 -3.88 21.61 19.68
CA LEU A 12 -4.78 21.62 20.83
C LEU A 12 -6.23 21.39 20.37
N VAL A 13 -6.97 20.58 21.11
CA VAL A 13 -8.40 20.34 20.92
C VAL A 13 -9.10 20.35 22.28
N GLU A 14 -10.10 21.20 22.43
CA GLU A 14 -10.97 21.24 23.60
C GLU A 14 -12.24 20.43 23.36
N LEU A 15 -12.55 19.56 24.32
CA LEU A 15 -13.72 18.69 24.29
C LEU A 15 -14.59 18.98 25.50
N GLY A 16 -15.86 19.32 25.24
CA GLY A 16 -16.91 19.25 26.25
C GLY A 16 -17.41 17.81 26.35
N ILE A 17 -17.61 17.32 27.57
CA ILE A 17 -18.18 16.00 27.81
C ILE A 17 -19.65 16.17 28.19
N GLU A 18 -20.55 15.59 27.41
CA GLU A 18 -21.97 15.48 27.69
C GLU A 18 -22.35 14.00 27.92
N ASN A 19 -23.45 13.75 28.64
CA ASN A 19 -24.03 12.41 28.84
C ASN A 19 -23.05 11.31 29.29
N PHE A 20 -22.11 11.63 30.19
CA PHE A 20 -21.13 10.68 30.67
C PHE A 20 -21.75 9.53 31.48
N LYS A 21 -21.52 8.30 31.03
CA LYS A 21 -21.81 7.06 31.75
C LYS A 21 -20.51 6.36 32.13
N SER A 22 -20.31 6.18 33.43
CA SER A 22 -19.12 5.52 33.98
C SER A 22 -19.13 4.02 33.70
N MET A 23 -17.96 3.37 33.68
CA MET A 23 -17.85 1.90 33.59
C MET A 23 -18.65 1.16 34.65
N LYS A 24 -18.85 1.77 35.83
CA LYS A 24 -19.61 1.18 36.95
C LYS A 24 -21.11 1.05 36.66
N SER A 25 -21.67 1.87 35.76
CA SER A 25 -23.10 1.81 35.43
C SER A 25 -23.42 0.72 34.41
N PHE A 26 -22.41 0.08 33.81
CA PHE A 26 -22.61 -0.98 32.83
C PHE A 26 -22.60 -2.34 33.51
N SER A 27 -23.66 -3.12 33.27
CA SER A 27 -23.74 -4.51 33.69
C SER A 27 -23.33 -5.41 32.53
N TYR A 28 -22.21 -6.11 32.67
CA TYR A 28 -21.70 -7.07 31.70
C TYR A 28 -21.02 -8.26 32.39
N ASP A 29 -20.84 -9.36 31.66
CA ASP A 29 -20.13 -10.54 32.18
C ASP A 29 -18.65 -10.21 32.38
N ARG A 30 -18.15 -10.36 33.63
CA ARG A 30 -16.76 -10.08 33.99
C ARG A 30 -15.75 -10.91 33.19
N LYS A 31 -16.14 -12.07 32.67
CA LYS A 31 -15.28 -12.88 31.79
C LYS A 31 -14.99 -12.22 30.44
N LEU A 32 -15.88 -11.31 30.00
CA LEU A 32 -15.74 -10.53 28.77
C LEU A 32 -15.00 -9.21 29.02
N ALA A 33 -14.56 -8.94 30.24
CA ALA A 33 -13.84 -7.71 30.56
C ALA A 33 -12.54 -7.61 29.74
N PRO A 34 -12.31 -6.51 29.01
CA PRO A 34 -11.10 -6.36 28.22
C PRO A 34 -9.81 -6.41 29.06
N GLN A 35 -8.83 -7.18 28.59
CA GLN A 35 -7.56 -7.35 29.31
C GLN A 35 -6.69 -6.09 29.29
N ILE A 36 -6.14 -5.70 30.43
CA ILE A 36 -5.28 -4.51 30.54
C ILE A 36 -4.07 -4.65 29.61
N GLY A 37 -3.80 -3.63 28.80
CA GLY A 37 -2.70 -3.63 27.83
C GLY A 37 -3.00 -4.28 26.48
N SER A 38 -4.19 -4.86 26.29
CA SER A 38 -4.63 -5.36 24.97
C SER A 38 -4.70 -4.21 23.96
N LYS A 39 -4.26 -4.44 22.72
CA LYS A 39 -4.36 -3.44 21.65
C LYS A 39 -5.83 -3.22 21.26
N PRO A 40 -6.37 -1.99 21.36
CA PRO A 40 -7.75 -1.73 20.99
C PRO A 40 -7.92 -1.64 19.48
N PHE A 41 -9.08 -2.08 18.99
CA PHE A 41 -9.58 -1.58 17.71
C PHE A 41 -10.24 -0.22 17.89
N ILE A 42 -10.19 0.59 16.86
CA ILE A 42 -10.79 1.92 16.84
C ILE A 42 -11.64 2.01 15.58
N ALA A 43 -12.94 2.25 15.75
CA ALA A 43 -13.88 2.41 14.66
C ALA A 43 -14.37 3.86 14.63
N PHE A 44 -14.12 4.57 13.53
CA PHE A 44 -14.70 5.88 13.25
C PHE A 44 -15.86 5.70 12.28
N ILE A 45 -17.07 6.03 12.74
CA ILE A 45 -18.31 5.85 11.99
C ILE A 45 -18.88 7.23 11.68
N GLY A 46 -19.16 7.49 10.39
CA GLY A 46 -19.76 8.73 9.91
C GLY A 46 -18.82 9.54 9.02
N GLU A 47 -19.40 10.23 8.04
CA GLU A 47 -18.67 11.02 7.04
C GLU A 47 -18.01 12.28 7.64
N GLY A 48 -18.54 12.79 8.75
CA GLY A 48 -18.04 13.99 9.41
C GLY A 48 -16.54 13.96 9.72
N PHE A 49 -15.97 12.77 9.98
CA PHE A 49 -14.55 12.61 10.24
C PHE A 49 -13.63 12.84 9.02
N GLU A 50 -14.18 12.81 7.81
CA GLU A 50 -13.44 13.08 6.57
C GLU A 50 -13.78 14.45 5.99
N SER A 51 -15.02 14.91 6.16
CA SER A 51 -15.51 16.17 5.60
C SER A 51 -15.24 17.39 6.47
N VAL A 52 -15.39 17.30 7.80
CA VAL A 52 -15.24 18.43 8.72
C VAL A 52 -13.84 18.44 9.32
N GLU A 53 -13.12 19.56 9.16
CA GLU A 53 -11.73 19.72 9.63
C GLU A 53 -11.59 19.51 11.14
N GLU A 54 -12.56 19.98 11.93
CA GLU A 54 -12.56 19.84 13.39
C GLU A 54 -12.62 18.36 13.83
N LEU A 55 -13.48 17.57 13.18
CA LEU A 55 -13.63 16.15 13.46
C LEU A 55 -12.45 15.34 12.92
N LYS A 56 -11.88 15.74 11.78
CA LYS A 56 -10.67 15.15 11.25
C LYS A 56 -9.49 15.35 12.21
N HIS A 57 -9.34 16.55 12.74
CA HIS A 57 -8.33 16.86 13.75
C HIS A 57 -8.55 16.03 15.02
N LEU A 58 -9.79 15.96 15.51
CA LEU A 58 -10.12 15.10 16.66
C LEU A 58 -9.79 13.62 16.38
N LYS A 59 -10.11 13.10 15.19
CA LYS A 59 -9.80 11.73 14.79
C LYS A 59 -8.30 11.45 14.86
N GLU A 60 -7.46 12.34 14.36
CA GLU A 60 -6.00 12.20 14.46
C GLU A 60 -5.51 12.17 15.90
N VAL A 61 -6.03 13.06 16.75
CA VAL A 61 -5.65 13.15 18.17
C VAL A 61 -6.09 11.89 18.94
N LEU A 62 -7.31 11.39 18.71
CA LEU A 62 -7.82 10.18 19.35
C LEU A 62 -7.07 8.93 18.87
N LEU A 63 -6.75 8.84 17.58
CA LEU A 63 -5.94 7.76 17.04
C LEU A 63 -4.56 7.73 17.68
N ASP A 64 -3.90 8.86 17.81
CA ASP A 64 -2.56 8.93 18.40
C ASP A 64 -2.58 8.58 19.90
N LEU A 65 -3.62 9.00 20.63
CA LEU A 65 -3.76 8.68 22.05
C LEU A 65 -4.04 7.19 22.30
N PHE A 66 -4.94 6.58 21.53
CA PHE A 66 -5.43 5.23 21.81
C PHE A 66 -4.72 4.11 21.03
N ARG A 67 -3.90 4.42 20.01
CA ARG A 67 -3.23 3.38 19.20
C ARG A 67 -2.22 2.53 19.98
N GLY A 68 -1.60 3.09 21.02
CA GLY A 68 -0.52 2.44 21.76
C GLY A 68 0.68 2.08 20.87
N GLU A 69 1.28 0.91 21.12
CA GLU A 69 2.46 0.44 20.39
C GLU A 69 2.13 -0.04 18.96
N VAL A 70 3.00 0.30 18.01
CA VAL A 70 2.89 -0.14 16.61
C VAL A 70 3.54 -1.52 16.48
N VAL A 71 2.70 -2.56 16.50
CA VAL A 71 3.11 -3.96 16.34
C VAL A 71 2.84 -4.45 14.91
N SER A 72 3.71 -5.31 14.38
CA SER A 72 3.56 -5.96 13.07
C SER A 72 2.67 -7.21 13.12
N ASN A 73 2.75 -7.96 14.22
CA ASN A 73 2.00 -9.18 14.46
C ASN A 73 1.10 -9.00 15.68
N LEU A 74 -0.09 -9.58 15.64
CA LEU A 74 -1.08 -9.46 16.69
C LEU A 74 -1.67 -10.83 17.03
N ASN A 75 -1.75 -11.13 18.32
CA ASN A 75 -2.41 -12.34 18.79
C ASN A 75 -3.93 -12.12 18.81
N ILE A 76 -4.68 -13.04 18.22
CA ILE A 76 -6.15 -13.01 18.18
C ILE A 76 -6.74 -13.04 19.59
N ALA A 77 -6.08 -13.73 20.53
CA ALA A 77 -6.52 -13.78 21.92
C ALA A 77 -6.37 -12.44 22.67
N GLY A 78 -5.70 -11.44 22.08
CA GLY A 78 -5.61 -10.09 22.62
C GLY A 78 -6.61 -9.11 21.98
N LEU A 79 -7.51 -9.60 21.11
CA LEU A 79 -8.50 -8.79 20.41
C LEU A 79 -9.81 -8.71 21.19
N ASP A 80 -9.80 -7.93 22.28
CA ASP A 80 -10.89 -7.97 23.25
C ASP A 80 -11.78 -6.72 23.24
N ARG A 81 -11.31 -5.60 22.67
CA ARG A 81 -12.01 -4.30 22.77
C ARG A 81 -12.01 -3.48 21.49
N VAL A 82 -13.07 -2.68 21.36
CA VAL A 82 -13.23 -1.67 20.32
C VAL A 82 -13.65 -0.35 20.96
N TYR A 83 -12.93 0.72 20.63
CA TYR A 83 -13.41 2.09 20.82
C TYR A 83 -14.22 2.50 19.59
N VAL A 84 -15.49 2.83 19.80
CA VAL A 84 -16.39 3.28 18.74
C VAL A 84 -16.58 4.77 18.88
N CYS A 85 -16.17 5.52 17.85
CA CYS A 85 -16.39 6.94 17.72
C CYS A 85 -17.39 7.16 16.58
N MET A 86 -18.57 7.68 16.89
CA MET A 86 -19.62 7.95 15.90
C MET A 86 -19.85 9.46 15.79
N ALA A 87 -19.75 10.00 14.58
CA ALA A 87 -20.12 11.39 14.32
C ALA A 87 -21.65 11.51 14.28
N LEU A 88 -22.23 12.22 15.26
CA LEU A 88 -23.67 12.50 15.29
C LEU A 88 -24.00 13.77 14.51
N SER A 89 -23.13 14.78 14.62
CA SER A 89 -23.24 16.04 13.91
C SER A 89 -21.86 16.58 13.56
N SER A 90 -21.77 17.80 13.02
CA SER A 90 -20.48 18.43 12.68
C SER A 90 -19.54 18.59 13.88
N ASN A 91 -20.08 18.74 15.10
CA ASN A 91 -19.29 19.06 16.29
C ASN A 91 -19.54 18.10 17.46
N ARG A 92 -20.40 17.09 17.29
CA ARG A 92 -20.72 16.10 18.33
C ARG A 92 -20.32 14.70 17.89
N VAL A 93 -19.53 14.03 18.73
CA VAL A 93 -19.05 12.68 18.54
C VAL A 93 -19.45 11.83 19.73
N PHE A 94 -20.20 10.75 19.51
CA PHE A 94 -20.44 9.75 20.52
C PHE A 94 -19.23 8.84 20.63
N PHE A 95 -18.70 8.69 21.83
CA PHE A 95 -17.58 7.82 22.15
C PHE A 95 -18.06 6.72 23.10
N THR A 96 -17.86 5.47 22.71
CA THR A 96 -18.16 4.32 23.58
C THR A 96 -17.07 3.26 23.50
N HIS A 97 -16.93 2.50 24.58
CA HIS A 97 -16.00 1.39 24.69
C HIS A 97 -16.78 0.08 24.81
N CYS A 98 -16.55 -0.79 23.83
CA CYS A 98 -17.22 -2.08 23.70
C CYS A 98 -16.21 -3.22 23.80
N ALA A 99 -16.58 -4.29 24.49
CA ALA A 99 -15.87 -5.56 24.43
C ALA A 99 -16.35 -6.41 23.26
N LEU A 100 -15.44 -7.21 22.70
CA LEU A 100 -15.67 -8.12 21.59
C LEU A 100 -16.00 -9.52 22.09
N ARG A 101 -17.16 -10.03 21.70
CA ARG A 101 -17.54 -11.44 21.88
C ARG A 101 -17.52 -12.15 20.53
N LEU A 102 -16.61 -13.09 20.39
CA LEU A 102 -16.49 -13.94 19.20
C LEU A 102 -17.32 -15.22 19.38
N LYS A 103 -18.33 -15.42 18.53
CA LYS A 103 -19.17 -16.62 18.49
C LYS A 103 -18.83 -17.49 17.28
N LYS A 104 -19.05 -18.80 17.41
CA LYS A 104 -18.89 -19.75 16.31
C LYS A 104 -19.91 -19.44 15.20
N SER A 105 -19.43 -19.28 13.96
CA SER A 105 -20.21 -18.92 12.77
C SER A 105 -20.34 -20.06 11.75
N GLY A 106 -19.57 -21.15 11.90
CA GLY A 106 -19.50 -22.25 10.93
C GLY A 106 -18.54 -22.00 9.76
N THR A 107 -17.99 -20.79 9.63
CA THR A 107 -16.94 -20.44 8.67
C THR A 107 -15.62 -20.13 9.38
N VAL A 108 -14.57 -19.81 8.62
CA VAL A 108 -13.25 -19.40 9.17
C VAL A 108 -13.34 -18.09 9.97
N VAL A 109 -14.30 -17.21 9.64
CA VAL A 109 -14.47 -15.91 10.30
C VAL A 109 -15.54 -16.00 11.38
N PRO A 110 -15.22 -15.75 12.67
CA PRO A 110 -16.19 -15.83 13.76
C PRO A 110 -17.24 -14.72 13.66
N ARG A 111 -18.43 -14.96 14.23
CA ARG A 111 -19.48 -13.95 14.35
C ARG A 111 -19.10 -13.00 15.49
N MET A 112 -18.95 -11.71 15.18
CA MET A 112 -18.59 -10.68 16.15
C MET A 112 -19.84 -10.08 16.77
N GLU A 113 -19.89 -10.03 18.10
CA GLU A 113 -20.89 -9.29 18.87
C GLU A 113 -20.21 -8.30 19.78
N LEU A 114 -20.77 -7.09 19.89
CA LEU A 114 -20.25 -6.04 20.73
C LEU A 114 -21.09 -5.95 22.01
N VAL A 115 -20.43 -5.86 23.15
CA VAL A 115 -21.05 -5.63 24.45
C VAL A 115 -20.49 -4.34 25.03
N GLU A 116 -21.34 -3.39 25.38
CA GLU A 116 -20.92 -2.12 25.97
C GLU A 116 -20.35 -2.35 27.38
N VAL A 117 -19.09 -1.97 27.57
CA VAL A 117 -18.37 -2.05 28.85
C VAL A 117 -18.17 -0.65 29.45
N GLY A 118 -18.18 0.38 28.61
CA GLY A 118 -18.00 1.77 28.99
C GLY A 118 -16.53 2.16 29.18
N PRO A 119 -16.24 3.46 29.33
CA PRO A 119 -17.18 4.58 29.46
C PRO A 119 -17.89 4.91 28.15
N SER A 120 -19.08 5.49 28.26
CA SER A 120 -19.82 6.07 27.13
C SER A 120 -20.01 7.57 27.40
N MET A 121 -19.78 8.39 26.40
CA MET A 121 -19.87 9.84 26.52
C MET A 121 -20.06 10.50 25.16
N ASP A 122 -20.74 11.65 25.16
CA ASP A 122 -20.82 12.55 24.02
C ASP A 122 -19.69 13.58 24.11
N LEU A 123 -18.80 13.57 23.13
CA LEU A 123 -17.72 14.52 22.98
C LEU A 123 -18.18 15.67 22.08
N LEU A 124 -18.27 16.87 22.64
CA LEU A 124 -18.57 18.09 21.92
C LEU A 124 -17.27 18.85 21.63
N VAL A 125 -16.92 18.98 20.35
CA VAL A 125 -15.73 19.73 19.92
C VAL A 125 -15.98 21.22 20.08
N ARG A 126 -15.15 21.88 20.88
CA ARG A 126 -15.19 23.32 21.13
C ARG A 126 -14.09 24.02 20.34
N ARG A 127 -13.09 24.58 21.01
CA ARG A 127 -11.97 25.24 20.35
C ARG A 127 -10.94 24.19 19.90
N HIS A 128 -10.41 24.37 18.70
CA HIS A 128 -9.27 23.60 18.23
C HIS A 128 -8.24 24.55 17.61
N ARG A 129 -6.97 24.22 17.80
CA ARG A 129 -5.82 24.94 17.23
C ARG A 129 -5.04 23.95 16.41
N LEU A 130 -5.05 24.17 15.10
CA LEU A 130 -4.29 23.38 14.14
C LEU A 130 -2.80 23.75 14.20
N PRO A 131 -1.91 22.80 13.85
CA PRO A 131 -0.49 23.08 13.70
C PRO A 131 -0.23 23.89 12.42
N ASP A 132 0.83 24.69 12.44
CA ASP A 132 1.30 25.39 11.24
C ASP A 132 1.69 24.39 10.13
N GLU A 133 1.48 24.75 8.86
CA GLU A 133 1.73 23.83 7.75
C GLU A 133 3.20 23.41 7.62
N SER A 134 4.13 24.30 7.92
CA SER A 134 5.57 24.02 7.92
C SER A 134 5.91 22.96 8.98
N LEU A 135 5.41 23.16 10.19
CA LEU A 135 5.58 22.24 11.31
C LEU A 135 4.94 20.89 11.01
N ARG A 136 3.72 20.87 10.45
CA ARG A 136 3.04 19.63 10.03
C ARG A 136 3.82 18.87 8.97
N LYS A 137 4.44 19.56 8.01
CA LYS A 137 5.30 18.92 7.00
C LYS A 137 6.55 18.31 7.63
N GLU A 138 7.12 18.98 8.62
CA GLU A 138 8.29 18.50 9.35
C GLU A 138 7.99 17.26 10.19
N THR A 139 6.90 17.28 10.97
CA THR A 139 6.49 16.15 11.83
C THR A 139 6.13 14.90 11.03
N MET A 140 5.60 15.06 9.82
CA MET A 140 5.20 13.95 8.94
C MET A 140 6.34 13.39 8.09
N LYS A 141 7.58 13.89 8.24
CA LYS A 141 8.74 13.31 7.54
C LYS A 141 9.02 11.91 8.07
N LYS A 142 8.98 10.92 7.19
CA LYS A 142 9.47 9.57 7.49
C LYS A 142 11.00 9.55 7.39
N ALA A 143 11.65 8.81 8.29
CA ALA A 143 13.09 8.60 8.22
C ALA A 143 13.48 8.03 6.84
N PRO A 144 14.54 8.55 6.19
CA PRO A 144 14.89 8.18 4.83
C PRO A 144 15.24 6.68 4.71
N GLU A 145 15.74 6.07 5.78
CA GLU A 145 16.09 4.64 5.86
C GLU A 145 14.87 3.73 5.73
N LEU A 146 13.71 4.17 6.23
CA LEU A 146 12.44 3.42 6.13
C LEU A 146 11.81 3.55 4.73
N ILE A 147 12.19 4.57 3.96
CA ILE A 147 11.67 4.80 2.61
C ILE A 147 12.53 4.02 1.62
N GLN A 148 12.16 2.76 1.37
CA GLN A 148 12.80 1.99 0.30
C GLN A 148 12.45 2.60 -1.06
N LYS A 149 13.41 3.29 -1.67
CA LYS A 149 13.25 3.83 -3.02
C LYS A 149 13.24 2.69 -4.02
N LYS A 150 12.12 2.51 -4.73
CA LYS A 150 12.05 1.57 -5.85
C LYS A 150 12.97 2.05 -6.96
N VAL A 151 14.03 1.29 -7.22
CA VAL A 151 14.92 1.52 -8.36
C VAL A 151 14.24 0.95 -9.60
N LYS A 152 14.08 1.78 -10.64
CA LYS A 152 13.45 1.36 -11.90
C LYS A 152 14.20 0.16 -12.47
N ASN A 153 13.45 -0.81 -13.00
CA ASN A 153 13.97 -2.04 -13.61
C ASN A 153 14.70 -3.00 -12.65
N VAL A 154 14.72 -2.76 -11.35
CA VAL A 154 15.31 -3.67 -10.37
C VAL A 154 14.21 -4.21 -9.46
N SER A 155 14.12 -5.53 -9.38
CA SER A 155 13.26 -6.26 -8.45
C SER A 155 14.13 -7.10 -7.51
N GLN A 156 13.71 -7.24 -6.26
CA GLN A 156 14.31 -8.17 -5.33
C GLN A 156 13.44 -9.42 -5.29
N ASP A 157 14.01 -10.53 -5.74
CA ASP A 157 13.41 -11.85 -5.65
C ASP A 157 13.95 -12.58 -4.42
N ALA A 158 13.09 -13.38 -3.76
CA ALA A 158 13.44 -14.09 -2.53
C ALA A 158 14.46 -15.22 -2.80
N VAL A 159 14.45 -15.78 -4.01
CA VAL A 159 15.33 -16.88 -4.41
C VAL A 159 16.54 -16.36 -5.19
N GLN A 160 16.32 -15.55 -6.23
CA GLN A 160 17.39 -15.12 -7.14
C GLN A 160 18.10 -13.82 -6.69
N GLY A 161 17.66 -13.20 -5.59
CA GLY A 161 18.23 -11.95 -5.11
C GLY A 161 17.86 -10.75 -6.00
N LYS A 162 18.79 -9.83 -6.25
CA LYS A 162 18.52 -8.64 -7.06
C LYS A 162 18.50 -8.97 -8.55
N VAL A 163 17.32 -8.88 -9.17
CA VAL A 163 17.09 -9.12 -10.59
C VAL A 163 16.87 -7.79 -11.32
N GLY A 164 17.71 -7.51 -12.32
CA GLY A 164 17.57 -6.36 -13.22
C GLY A 164 16.88 -6.75 -14.53
N ARG A 165 15.82 -6.06 -14.92
CA ARG A 165 15.15 -6.24 -16.22
C ARG A 165 15.74 -5.29 -17.25
N ILE A 166 16.27 -5.85 -18.33
CA ILE A 166 16.77 -5.07 -19.47
C ILE A 166 15.70 -5.14 -20.56
N TYR A 167 15.19 -3.98 -20.97
CA TYR A 167 14.26 -3.89 -22.09
C TYR A 167 15.06 -3.69 -23.37
N ILE A 168 15.11 -4.74 -24.19
CA ILE A 168 15.72 -4.68 -25.52
C ILE A 168 14.69 -4.08 -26.48
N PRO A 169 14.97 -2.93 -27.12
CA PRO A 169 14.06 -2.36 -28.11
C PRO A 169 13.97 -3.27 -29.34
N ASP A 170 12.89 -3.14 -30.10
CA ASP A 170 12.72 -3.92 -31.32
C ASP A 170 13.88 -3.67 -32.29
N GLN A 171 14.51 -4.75 -32.75
CA GLN A 171 15.73 -4.68 -33.56
C GLN A 171 15.34 -4.84 -35.04
N GLN A 172 15.23 -3.72 -35.74
CA GLN A 172 14.99 -3.69 -37.18
C GLN A 172 16.24 -4.14 -37.97
N VAL A 173 16.49 -5.45 -38.02
CA VAL A 173 17.63 -6.03 -38.76
C VAL A 173 17.34 -6.11 -40.27
N GLY A 174 16.07 -6.32 -40.65
CA GLY A 174 15.66 -6.48 -42.05
C GLY A 174 15.71 -5.20 -42.87
N GLU A 175 15.50 -4.03 -42.24
CA GLU A 175 15.50 -2.73 -42.92
C GLU A 175 16.92 -2.17 -43.15
N LYS A 176 17.92 -2.72 -42.46
CA LYS A 176 19.31 -2.27 -42.60
C LYS A 176 19.94 -2.87 -43.85
N ALA A 177 20.41 -2.01 -44.74
CA ALA A 177 21.22 -2.42 -45.87
C ALA A 177 22.46 -3.19 -45.37
N LEU A 178 22.67 -4.41 -45.89
CA LEU A 178 23.84 -5.20 -45.55
C LEU A 178 25.12 -4.40 -45.89
N PRO A 179 26.03 -4.16 -44.92
CA PRO A 179 27.22 -3.35 -45.13
C PRO A 179 28.19 -3.99 -46.12
N ASN A 180 28.19 -5.32 -46.23
CA ASN A 180 29.06 -6.04 -47.15
C ASN A 180 28.29 -6.60 -48.35
N LYS A 181 28.16 -5.80 -49.40
CA LYS A 181 27.70 -6.26 -50.73
C LYS A 181 28.88 -6.81 -51.54
N SER A 182 29.47 -7.91 -51.06
CA SER A 182 30.62 -8.51 -51.73
C SER A 182 30.27 -8.93 -53.18
N LYS A 183 31.20 -8.70 -54.11
CA LYS A 183 31.01 -9.03 -55.53
C LYS A 183 30.74 -10.53 -55.76
N GLY A 184 31.11 -11.41 -54.82
CA GLY A 184 30.92 -12.86 -54.90
C GLY A 184 29.48 -13.34 -54.67
N VAL A 185 28.67 -12.56 -53.97
CA VAL A 185 27.27 -12.92 -53.64
C VAL A 185 26.28 -12.38 -54.70
N LYS A 186 26.75 -11.55 -55.63
CA LYS A 186 25.94 -11.01 -56.73
C LYS A 186 25.49 -12.12 -57.68
N ARG A 187 24.17 -12.18 -57.93
CA ARG A 187 23.50 -13.15 -58.81
C ARG A 187 24.08 -13.18 -60.22
N GLU A 188 24.39 -12.01 -60.78
CA GLU A 188 25.02 -11.85 -62.10
C GLU A 188 26.29 -12.71 -62.25
N ARG A 189 27.10 -12.80 -61.19
CA ARG A 189 28.36 -13.56 -61.22
C ARG A 189 28.14 -15.08 -61.08
N ARG A 190 27.09 -15.49 -60.35
CA ARG A 190 26.68 -16.90 -60.28
C ARG A 190 26.12 -17.38 -61.62
N GLU A 191 25.28 -16.57 -62.24
CA GLU A 191 24.72 -16.87 -63.57
C GLU A 191 25.78 -16.83 -64.67
N ALA A 192 26.75 -15.91 -64.59
CA ALA A 192 27.90 -15.90 -65.51
C ALA A 192 28.76 -17.17 -65.36
N LYS A 193 29.02 -17.64 -64.13
CA LYS A 193 29.72 -18.91 -63.90
C LYS A 193 28.95 -20.10 -64.48
N MET A 194 27.65 -20.21 -64.20
CA MET A 194 26.81 -21.29 -64.76
C MET A 194 26.74 -21.25 -66.29
N LYS A 195 26.66 -20.06 -66.91
CA LYS A 195 26.69 -19.92 -68.37
C LYS A 195 28.03 -20.30 -68.98
N VAL A 196 29.14 -19.97 -68.31
CA VAL A 196 30.49 -20.37 -68.73
C VAL A 196 30.67 -21.88 -68.60
N GLU A 197 30.19 -22.51 -67.53
CA GLU A 197 30.18 -23.97 -67.36
C GLU A 197 29.30 -24.66 -68.42
N ALA A 198 28.10 -24.15 -68.69
CA ALA A 198 27.20 -24.70 -69.71
C ALA A 198 27.77 -24.55 -71.14
N LYS A 199 28.53 -23.48 -71.44
CA LYS A 199 29.24 -23.32 -72.71
C LYS A 199 30.42 -24.28 -72.85
N ARG A 200 31.18 -24.53 -71.77
CA ARG A 200 32.26 -25.53 -71.76
C ARG A 200 31.72 -26.94 -72.03
N GLN A 201 30.62 -27.33 -71.37
CA GLN A 201 29.97 -28.63 -71.63
C GLN A 201 29.46 -28.78 -73.07
N LYS A 202 28.99 -27.70 -73.71
CA LYS A 202 28.60 -27.72 -75.13
C LYS A 202 29.79 -27.77 -76.08
N GLN A 203 30.92 -27.14 -75.75
CA GLN A 203 32.12 -27.22 -76.59
C GLN A 203 32.77 -28.60 -76.54
N ASP A 204 32.82 -29.24 -75.36
CA ASP A 204 33.32 -30.61 -75.22
C ASP A 204 32.44 -31.65 -75.94
N SER A 205 31.14 -31.37 -76.18
CA SER A 205 30.25 -32.24 -76.95
C SER A 205 30.27 -32.01 -78.47
N THR A 206 31.01 -31.01 -78.97
CA THR A 206 31.01 -30.62 -80.40
C THR A 206 32.36 -30.84 -81.09
N ILE A 207 33.33 -31.48 -80.43
CA ILE A 207 34.53 -31.98 -81.10
C ILE A 207 34.15 -33.33 -81.75
N PRO A 208 34.13 -33.46 -83.09
CA PRO A 208 33.93 -34.75 -83.73
C PRO A 208 35.12 -35.64 -83.42
N SER A 209 34.87 -36.82 -82.85
CA SER A 209 35.80 -37.94 -82.93
C SER A 209 35.75 -38.48 -84.35
N ASP A 210 36.66 -37.99 -85.20
CA ASP A 210 36.92 -38.56 -86.53
C ASP A 210 38.12 -39.52 -86.44
N PRO A 211 38.22 -40.51 -87.36
CA PRO A 211 37.86 -41.92 -87.13
C PRO A 211 38.94 -42.83 -86.55
#